data_AF-A0A938LI27-F1
#
_entry.id   AF-A0A938LI27-F1
#
_cell.length_a   1.000
_cell.length_b   1.000
_cell.length_c   1.000
_cell.angle_alpha   90.00
_cell.angle_beta   90.00
_cell.angle_gamma   90.00
#
_symmetry.space_group_name_H-M   'P 1'
#
loop_
_entity.id
_entity.type
_entity.pdbx_description
1 polymer ?
#
loop_
_entity_poly.entity_id
_entity_poly.type
_entity_poly.pdbx_seq_one_letter_code
_entity_poly.pdbx_strand_id
1 'polypeptide(L)'
;MKLTDTQHAFTLVELVVAMLIASIIMVAAASAIVLASRAMPTAQDPSSAAILAAAAASPLAAELEAAIYIMEHSQNAVAFTVADRDGDGRNERIRYAWSGTPGDPLTRQYNGGAVVAAVDDVDRFALVPEIRSVTESYPGAGIEDAADSSLASQDSGTGLGNLEVESGRWPGQHFAPVLAGNAMGWRPTRVRLMIRKNSVNSFLKVQVRPAGADLKPTSAVLDEQTVDGSLLLASYGWQEFTFGAVDRLAAADPVCLVLAHLSGTKSATAQTNAGSGLVTSADQGLSWTYNSTKSLRGVLYGKATLPGPTQYAVTQHLMAMRIILKVSSVGRQVDTTAQIMNQPPLLLGFWEADFSSSPTALDANGDGAADWAVVGGGPLDPSSIYGGAWHTSGTTLRTWPDCDFVRRTVAEVRMRSASVGAAALATVNADRSGGVCAPLTAALRLEPEGTQTLTVSRKKGDGTSETLIAVGRLPADFVAVRLLIDPSADSVCVKVGDTLVGTYAYGTPAWATADRFASLSASGGPAEFDYAHVRVLEPMP
;
A
#
# COMPACT_ATOMS: atom_id res chain seq x y z
N MET A 1 37.46 72.83 -67.69
CA MET A 1 36.62 72.01 -68.59
C MET A 1 35.22 71.96 -67.97
N LYS A 2 34.33 72.86 -68.39
CA LYS A 2 32.96 73.02 -67.87
C LYS A 2 32.02 72.73 -69.06
N LEU A 3 31.43 71.55 -69.09
CA LEU A 3 30.33 71.23 -70.00
C LEU A 3 29.10 71.97 -69.48
N THR A 4 28.69 73.01 -70.20
CA THR A 4 27.41 73.70 -70.01
C THR A 4 26.31 72.83 -70.59
N ASP A 5 25.52 72.21 -69.72
CA ASP A 5 24.32 71.46 -70.08
C ASP A 5 23.27 72.41 -70.67
N THR A 6 22.95 72.22 -71.95
CA THR A 6 21.81 72.83 -72.63
C THR A 6 20.53 72.18 -72.12
N GLN A 7 19.78 72.90 -71.29
CA GLN A 7 18.43 72.50 -70.86
C GLN A 7 17.48 72.59 -72.06
N HIS A 8 17.09 71.45 -72.61
CA HIS A 8 16.02 71.34 -73.59
C HIS A 8 14.66 71.38 -72.89
N ALA A 9 13.79 72.30 -73.31
CA ALA A 9 12.42 72.39 -72.84
C ALA A 9 11.57 71.29 -73.49
N PHE A 10 10.83 70.54 -72.66
CA PHE A 10 9.96 69.45 -73.09
C PHE A 10 8.85 69.93 -74.03
N THR A 11 8.57 69.14 -75.07
CA THR A 11 7.42 69.39 -75.94
C THR A 11 6.12 68.96 -75.25
N LEU A 12 4.99 69.60 -75.59
CA LEU A 12 3.68 69.31 -74.96
C LEU A 12 3.25 67.84 -75.13
N VAL A 13 3.66 67.20 -76.24
CA VAL A 13 3.44 65.77 -76.49
C VAL A 13 4.29 64.89 -75.57
N GLU A 14 5.56 65.22 -75.35
CA GLU A 14 6.41 64.48 -74.38
C GLU A 14 5.86 64.57 -72.96
N LEU A 15 5.33 65.72 -72.53
CA LEU A 15 4.73 65.87 -71.21
C LEU A 15 3.50 64.96 -71.04
N VAL A 16 2.63 64.89 -72.06
CA VAL A 16 1.43 64.04 -72.03
C VAL A 16 1.80 62.55 -72.04
N VAL A 17 2.80 62.15 -72.83
CA VAL A 17 3.28 60.76 -72.86
C VAL A 17 3.97 60.39 -71.53
N ALA A 18 4.79 61.27 -70.96
CA ALA A 18 5.42 61.06 -69.65
C ALA A 18 4.38 60.93 -68.53
N MET A 19 3.32 61.75 -68.54
CA MET A 19 2.21 61.63 -67.60
C MET A 19 1.43 60.32 -67.74
N LEU A 20 1.24 59.83 -68.97
CA LEU A 20 0.52 58.58 -69.23
C LEU A 20 1.36 57.35 -68.84
N ILE A 21 2.68 57.39 -69.06
CA ILE A 21 3.59 56.34 -68.60
C ILE A 21 3.68 56.35 -67.06
N ALA A 22 3.79 57.54 -66.45
CA ALA A 22 3.83 57.67 -64.99
C ALA A 22 2.54 57.14 -64.33
N SER A 23 1.37 57.38 -64.93
CA SER A 23 0.10 56.88 -64.39
C SER A 23 -0.01 55.35 -64.45
N ILE A 24 0.44 54.73 -65.55
CA ILE A 24 0.50 53.26 -65.68
C ILE A 24 1.45 52.66 -64.63
N ILE A 25 2.63 53.25 -64.45
CA ILE A 25 3.61 52.79 -63.45
C ILE A 25 3.05 52.92 -62.03
N MET A 26 2.39 54.03 -61.71
CA MET A 26 1.78 54.23 -60.38
C MET A 26 0.66 53.22 -60.10
N VAL A 27 -0.18 52.89 -61.08
CA VAL A 27 -1.22 51.84 -60.93
C VAL A 27 -0.60 50.46 -60.78
N ALA A 28 0.44 50.14 -61.55
CA ALA A 28 1.16 48.87 -61.42
C ALA A 28 1.85 48.73 -60.06
N ALA A 29 2.48 49.80 -59.56
CA ALA A 29 3.10 49.84 -58.23
C ALA A 29 2.07 49.70 -57.10
N ALA A 30 0.93 50.41 -57.19
CA ALA A 30 -0.16 50.28 -56.21
C ALA A 30 -0.74 48.86 -56.20
N SER A 31 -0.92 48.24 -57.37
CA SER A 31 -1.37 46.85 -57.49
C SER A 31 -0.36 45.86 -56.89
N ALA A 32 0.93 46.05 -57.17
CA ALA A 32 2.01 45.24 -56.59
C ALA A 32 2.08 45.37 -55.07
N ILE A 33 1.87 46.56 -54.51
CA ILE A 33 1.83 46.78 -53.05
C ILE A 33 0.61 46.09 -52.42
N VAL A 34 -0.57 46.12 -53.07
CA VAL A 34 -1.77 45.41 -52.57
C VAL A 34 -1.60 43.89 -52.65
N LEU A 35 -0.97 43.38 -53.71
CA LEU A 35 -0.62 41.96 -53.82
C LEU A 35 0.41 41.55 -52.76
N ALA A 36 1.44 42.38 -52.52
CA ALA A 36 2.44 42.14 -51.50
C ALA A 36 1.85 42.22 -50.08
N SER A 37 0.94 43.14 -49.80
CA SER A 37 0.29 43.26 -48.48
C SER A 37 -0.71 42.15 -48.22
N ARG A 38 -1.37 41.60 -49.25
CA ARG A 38 -2.19 40.38 -49.16
C ARG A 38 -1.36 39.10 -49.05
N ALA A 39 -0.12 39.13 -49.53
CA ALA A 39 0.83 38.02 -49.40
C ALA A 39 1.59 38.03 -48.05
N MET A 40 1.52 39.12 -47.28
CA MET A 40 2.04 39.13 -45.92
C MET A 40 1.14 38.23 -45.04
N PRO A 41 1.71 37.24 -44.35
CA PRO A 41 0.96 36.40 -43.42
C PRO A 41 0.26 37.30 -42.40
N THR A 42 -1.07 37.25 -42.36
CA THR A 42 -1.82 37.85 -41.27
C THR A 42 -1.88 36.84 -40.13
N ALA A 43 -2.20 37.30 -38.92
CA ALA A 43 -2.46 36.40 -37.78
C ALA A 43 -3.59 35.38 -38.04
N GLN A 44 -4.36 35.55 -39.13
CA GLN A 44 -5.41 34.63 -39.58
C GLN A 44 -4.93 33.60 -40.62
N ASP A 45 -3.64 33.56 -40.96
CA ASP A 45 -3.11 32.56 -41.88
C ASP A 45 -3.20 31.15 -41.24
N PRO A 46 -3.86 30.16 -41.87
CA PRO A 46 -3.96 28.79 -41.37
C PRO A 46 -2.61 28.14 -41.05
N SER A 47 -1.53 28.56 -41.73
CA SER A 47 -0.17 28.08 -41.44
C SER A 47 0.37 28.64 -40.13
N SER A 48 0.13 29.92 -39.83
CA SER A 48 0.47 30.54 -38.55
C SER A 48 -0.28 29.86 -37.39
N ALA A 49 -1.58 29.61 -37.56
CA ALA A 49 -2.39 28.92 -36.56
C ALA A 49 -1.89 27.48 -36.29
N ALA A 50 -1.46 26.76 -37.33
CA ALA A 50 -0.90 25.42 -37.19
C ALA A 50 0.46 25.44 -36.45
N ILE A 51 1.30 26.44 -36.69
CA ILE A 51 2.58 26.62 -35.99
C ILE A 51 2.32 26.92 -34.50
N LEU A 52 1.35 27.78 -34.18
CA LEU A 52 0.96 28.07 -32.79
C LEU A 52 0.41 26.83 -32.07
N ALA A 53 -0.45 26.07 -32.74
CA ALA A 53 -0.95 24.80 -32.21
C ALA A 53 0.19 23.81 -31.94
N ALA A 54 1.14 23.66 -32.87
CA ALA A 54 2.29 22.79 -32.69
C ALA A 54 3.22 23.28 -31.56
N ALA A 55 3.44 24.59 -31.47
CA ALA A 55 4.25 25.22 -30.43
C ALA A 55 3.63 25.07 -29.03
N ALA A 56 2.31 24.96 -28.90
CA ALA A 56 1.63 24.69 -27.63
C ALA A 56 1.53 23.19 -27.32
N ALA A 57 1.30 22.35 -28.33
CA ALA A 57 1.22 20.90 -28.15
C ALA A 57 2.57 20.25 -27.81
N SER A 58 3.68 20.79 -28.32
CA SER A 58 5.02 20.24 -28.09
C SER A 58 5.47 20.30 -26.62
N PRO A 59 5.37 21.45 -25.90
CA PRO A 59 5.65 21.50 -24.47
C PRO A 59 4.72 20.60 -23.64
N LEU A 60 3.40 20.59 -23.95
CA LEU A 60 2.45 19.70 -23.29
C LEU A 60 2.87 18.22 -23.43
N ALA A 61 3.25 17.81 -24.64
CA ALA A 61 3.71 16.45 -24.88
C ALA A 61 5.00 16.14 -24.12
N ALA A 62 6.01 17.00 -24.19
CA ALA A 62 7.28 16.82 -23.48
C ALA A 62 7.11 16.78 -21.95
N GLU A 63 6.17 17.55 -21.41
CA GLU A 63 5.88 17.54 -19.98
C GLU A 63 5.14 16.26 -19.56
N LEU A 64 4.19 15.79 -20.38
CA LEU A 64 3.50 14.51 -20.17
C LEU A 64 4.45 13.30 -20.26
N GLU A 65 5.45 13.34 -21.14
CA GLU A 65 6.48 12.29 -21.24
C GLU A 65 7.25 12.11 -19.92
N ALA A 66 7.40 13.20 -19.15
CA ALA A 66 8.07 13.23 -17.85
C ALA A 66 7.12 13.02 -16.65
N ALA A 67 5.84 12.75 -16.89
CA ALA A 67 4.86 12.58 -15.82
C ALA A 67 5.20 11.37 -14.93
N ILE A 68 5.10 11.56 -13.62
CA ILE A 68 5.25 10.50 -12.60
C ILE A 68 3.91 10.10 -11.98
N TYR A 69 2.94 11.01 -11.96
CA TYR A 69 1.56 10.75 -11.53
C TYR A 69 0.56 11.55 -12.38
N ILE A 70 -0.64 10.99 -12.56
CA ILE A 70 -1.77 11.65 -13.23
C ILE A 70 -2.86 11.87 -12.18
N MET A 71 -3.20 13.12 -11.89
CA MET A 71 -4.24 13.48 -10.93
C MET A 71 -5.59 13.77 -11.58
N GLU A 72 -5.57 14.31 -12.79
CA GLU A 72 -6.77 14.64 -13.55
C GLU A 72 -6.54 14.21 -14.99
N HIS A 73 -7.48 13.46 -15.54
CA HIS A 73 -7.57 13.24 -16.97
C HIS A 73 -9.02 13.37 -17.41
N SER A 74 -9.24 14.19 -18.43
CA SER A 74 -10.53 14.34 -19.11
C SER A 74 -10.26 14.69 -20.57
N GLN A 75 -11.31 14.79 -21.37
CA GLN A 75 -11.14 15.20 -22.77
C GLN A 75 -10.52 16.61 -22.90
N ASN A 76 -10.74 17.51 -21.95
CA ASN A 76 -10.36 18.93 -22.09
C ASN A 76 -9.37 19.41 -21.01
N ALA A 77 -8.92 18.53 -20.12
CA ALA A 77 -7.96 18.87 -19.08
C ALA A 77 -7.10 17.68 -18.68
N VAL A 78 -5.85 17.95 -18.33
CA VAL A 78 -4.94 17.00 -17.71
C VAL A 78 -4.12 17.70 -16.64
N ALA A 79 -4.01 17.08 -15.47
CA ALA A 79 -3.13 17.52 -14.39
C ALA A 79 -2.24 16.34 -13.98
N PHE A 80 -0.96 16.60 -13.87
CA PHE A 80 0.05 15.60 -13.56
C PHE A 80 1.19 16.22 -12.76
N THR A 81 1.95 15.38 -12.08
CA THR A 81 3.21 15.79 -11.47
C THR A 81 4.41 15.28 -12.25
N VAL A 82 5.51 16.02 -12.15
CA VAL A 82 6.82 15.69 -12.68
C VAL A 82 7.83 15.71 -11.53
N ALA A 83 8.94 15.02 -11.70
CA ALA A 83 10.01 15.07 -10.69
C ALA A 83 10.57 16.48 -10.59
N ASP A 84 10.98 16.87 -9.38
CA ASP A 84 11.57 18.16 -9.03
C ASP A 84 12.63 18.64 -10.07
N ARG A 85 12.31 19.72 -10.78
CA ARG A 85 13.14 20.38 -11.80
C ARG A 85 13.83 21.64 -11.28
N ASP A 86 13.31 22.28 -10.25
CA ASP A 86 13.87 23.53 -9.69
C ASP A 86 14.77 23.33 -8.46
N GLY A 87 14.77 22.11 -7.91
CA GLY A 87 15.66 21.67 -6.84
C GLY A 87 15.19 22.05 -5.44
N ASP A 88 13.91 22.38 -5.25
CA ASP A 88 13.35 22.74 -3.95
C ASP A 88 12.96 21.54 -3.09
N GLY A 89 13.13 20.32 -3.62
CA GLY A 89 12.78 19.05 -2.98
C GLY A 89 11.32 18.66 -3.13
N ARG A 90 10.55 19.32 -4.02
CA ARG A 90 9.13 19.04 -4.26
C ARG A 90 8.88 18.76 -5.73
N ASN A 91 8.07 17.73 -5.99
CA ASN A 91 7.59 17.46 -7.33
C ASN A 91 6.71 18.61 -7.83
N GLU A 92 6.80 18.93 -9.13
CA GLU A 92 5.98 20.02 -9.68
C GLU A 92 4.68 19.54 -10.28
N ARG A 93 3.62 20.27 -10.01
CA ARG A 93 2.31 20.08 -10.63
C ARG A 93 2.17 20.94 -11.86
N ILE A 94 1.76 20.31 -12.94
CA ILE A 94 1.43 20.98 -14.19
C ILE A 94 -0.01 20.63 -14.56
N ARG A 95 -0.81 21.65 -14.84
CA ARG A 95 -2.19 21.49 -15.31
C ARG A 95 -2.40 22.21 -16.62
N TYR A 96 -2.92 21.48 -17.62
CA TYR A 96 -3.42 22.04 -18.86
C TYR A 96 -4.94 21.90 -18.90
N ALA A 97 -5.64 22.97 -19.26
CA ALA A 97 -7.10 22.94 -19.34
C ALA A 97 -7.66 23.91 -20.38
N TRP A 98 -8.73 23.45 -21.04
CA TRP A 98 -9.54 24.24 -21.96
C TRP A 98 -11.00 24.14 -21.56
N SER A 99 -11.77 25.23 -21.70
CA SER A 99 -13.17 25.29 -21.25
C SER A 99 -14.12 24.41 -22.07
N GLY A 100 -13.71 24.00 -23.28
CA GLY A 100 -14.58 23.37 -24.27
C GLY A 100 -15.29 24.35 -25.20
N THR A 101 -15.15 25.66 -24.99
CA THR A 101 -15.79 26.70 -25.80
C THR A 101 -14.81 27.22 -26.85
N PRO A 102 -15.15 27.18 -28.15
CA PRO A 102 -14.32 27.74 -29.21
C PRO A 102 -14.01 29.23 -28.97
N GLY A 103 -12.74 29.59 -29.11
CA GLY A 103 -12.22 30.94 -28.87
C GLY A 103 -11.58 31.11 -27.48
N ASP A 104 -11.92 30.26 -26.52
CA ASP A 104 -11.27 30.30 -25.20
C ASP A 104 -9.82 29.77 -25.29
N PRO A 105 -8.90 30.28 -24.47
CA PRO A 105 -7.51 29.83 -24.49
C PRO A 105 -7.35 28.42 -23.91
N LEU A 106 -6.36 27.67 -24.42
CA LEU A 106 -5.77 26.56 -23.66
C LEU A 106 -4.87 27.17 -22.59
N THR A 107 -5.15 26.86 -21.34
CA THR A 107 -4.40 27.40 -20.21
C THR A 107 -3.42 26.38 -19.64
N ARG A 108 -2.29 26.87 -19.12
CA ARG A 108 -1.29 26.12 -18.36
C ARG A 108 -1.15 26.74 -16.98
N GLN A 109 -1.08 25.90 -15.95
CA GLN A 109 -0.82 26.28 -14.57
C GLN A 109 0.35 25.46 -14.01
N TYR A 110 1.26 26.11 -13.30
CA TYR A 110 2.45 25.51 -12.69
C TYR A 110 2.44 25.70 -11.18
N ASN A 111 2.53 24.62 -10.40
CA ASN A 111 2.56 24.60 -8.93
C ASN A 111 1.46 25.45 -8.28
N GLY A 112 0.24 25.39 -8.82
CA GLY A 112 -0.90 26.19 -8.33
C GLY A 112 -0.76 27.71 -8.55
N GLY A 113 0.27 28.15 -9.26
CA GLY A 113 0.54 29.56 -9.58
C GLY A 113 -0.49 30.18 -10.53
N ALA A 114 -0.13 31.35 -11.08
CA ALA A 114 -1.00 32.05 -12.01
C ALA A 114 -1.30 31.19 -13.25
N VAL A 115 -2.57 31.17 -13.66
CA VAL A 115 -3.00 30.51 -14.88
C VAL A 115 -2.56 31.37 -16.07
N VAL A 116 -1.77 30.79 -16.98
CA VAL A 116 -1.24 31.47 -18.16
C VAL A 116 -1.83 30.83 -19.41
N ALA A 117 -2.17 31.63 -20.42
CA ALA A 117 -2.57 31.10 -21.73
C ALA A 117 -1.36 30.42 -22.39
N ALA A 118 -1.46 29.12 -22.64
CA ALA A 118 -0.48 28.38 -23.45
C ALA A 118 -0.67 28.68 -24.93
N VAL A 119 -1.93 28.81 -25.37
CA VAL A 119 -2.31 29.35 -26.69
C VAL A 119 -3.72 29.92 -26.63
N ASP A 120 -3.92 31.08 -27.27
CA ASP A 120 -5.21 31.75 -27.37
C ASP A 120 -6.07 31.17 -28.51
N ASP A 121 -7.36 31.54 -28.53
CA ASP A 121 -8.29 31.25 -29.63
C ASP A 121 -8.35 29.76 -30.03
N VAL A 122 -8.52 28.87 -29.05
CA VAL A 122 -8.61 27.43 -29.33
C VAL A 122 -10.00 27.09 -29.86
N ASP A 123 -10.06 26.50 -31.06
CA ASP A 123 -11.30 26.03 -31.69
C ASP A 123 -11.64 24.61 -31.25
N ARG A 124 -10.62 23.76 -31.08
CA ARG A 124 -10.75 22.38 -30.64
C ARG A 124 -9.55 21.94 -29.82
N PHE A 125 -9.80 21.39 -28.65
CA PHE A 125 -8.82 20.62 -27.89
C PHE A 125 -9.45 19.30 -27.45
N ALA A 126 -8.71 18.20 -27.58
CA ALA A 126 -9.10 16.91 -27.07
C ALA A 126 -7.87 16.09 -26.65
N LEU A 127 -7.98 15.47 -25.49
CA LEU A 127 -7.06 14.51 -24.93
C LEU A 127 -7.69 13.12 -24.99
N VAL A 128 -6.97 12.16 -25.55
CA VAL A 128 -7.42 10.77 -25.65
C VAL A 128 -6.35 9.89 -25.00
N PRO A 129 -6.62 9.38 -23.78
CA PRO A 129 -5.66 8.55 -23.08
C PRO A 129 -5.58 7.15 -23.72
N GLU A 130 -4.36 6.64 -23.85
CA GLU A 130 -4.09 5.24 -24.16
C GLU A 130 -3.76 4.53 -22.84
N ILE A 131 -4.67 3.67 -22.38
CA ILE A 131 -4.58 3.03 -21.07
C ILE A 131 -4.25 1.55 -21.25
N ARG A 132 -3.31 1.05 -20.45
CA ARG A 132 -3.02 -0.38 -20.33
C ARG A 132 -3.39 -0.87 -18.93
N SER A 133 -4.18 -1.95 -18.88
CA SER A 133 -4.47 -2.65 -17.63
C SER A 133 -3.35 -3.61 -17.27
N VAL A 134 -2.82 -3.48 -16.06
CA VAL A 134 -1.91 -4.44 -15.44
C VAL A 134 -2.66 -5.18 -14.34
N THR A 135 -2.70 -6.50 -14.44
CA THR A 135 -3.40 -7.36 -13.49
C THR A 135 -2.39 -8.01 -12.55
N GLU A 136 -2.45 -7.66 -11.26
CA GLU A 136 -1.80 -8.40 -10.19
C GLU A 136 -2.76 -9.49 -9.69
N SER A 137 -2.34 -10.75 -9.71
CA SER A 137 -3.10 -11.82 -9.06
C SER A 137 -2.64 -12.01 -7.61
N TYR A 138 -3.59 -12.34 -6.74
CA TYR A 138 -3.33 -12.66 -5.35
C TYR A 138 -4.33 -13.73 -4.87
N PRO A 139 -3.99 -14.57 -3.89
CA PRO A 139 -4.94 -15.57 -3.41
C PRO A 139 -6.13 -14.89 -2.72
N GLY A 140 -7.31 -15.47 -2.85
CA GLY A 140 -8.47 -15.00 -2.10
C GLY A 140 -8.37 -15.29 -0.61
N ALA A 141 -9.31 -14.73 0.15
CA ALA A 141 -9.38 -14.90 1.59
C ALA A 141 -9.28 -16.39 2.00
N GLY A 142 -8.46 -16.65 3.02
CA GLY A 142 -8.14 -18.01 3.44
C GLY A 142 -9.35 -18.78 3.93
N ILE A 143 -9.57 -19.96 3.33
CA ILE A 143 -10.63 -20.89 3.69
C ILE A 143 -10.03 -21.93 4.63
N GLU A 144 -10.60 -22.02 5.83
CA GLU A 144 -10.22 -23.04 6.79
C GLU A 144 -10.83 -24.40 6.39
N ASP A 145 -10.04 -25.46 6.53
CA ASP A 145 -10.51 -26.82 6.28
C ASP A 145 -11.76 -27.13 7.11
N ALA A 146 -12.74 -27.76 6.47
CA ALA A 146 -13.99 -28.13 7.13
C ALA A 146 -13.75 -29.15 8.27
N ALA A 147 -12.78 -30.06 8.07
CA ALA A 147 -12.43 -31.13 8.99
C ALA A 147 -11.05 -30.94 9.62
N ASP A 148 -10.89 -31.41 10.86
CA ASP A 148 -9.59 -31.48 11.51
C ASP A 148 -8.71 -32.53 10.84
N SER A 149 -7.43 -32.21 10.67
CA SER A 149 -6.40 -33.14 10.21
C SER A 149 -5.28 -33.28 11.24
N SER A 150 -4.53 -34.39 11.17
CA SER A 150 -3.35 -34.58 11.99
C SER A 150 -2.22 -33.70 11.45
N LEU A 151 -1.82 -32.68 12.21
CA LEU A 151 -0.77 -31.75 11.82
C LEU A 151 0.61 -32.22 12.27
N ALA A 152 0.71 -32.94 13.38
CA ALA A 152 1.97 -33.55 13.81
C ALA A 152 1.69 -34.80 14.66
N SER A 153 2.50 -35.84 14.47
CA SER A 153 2.39 -37.09 15.23
C SER A 153 3.74 -37.50 15.83
N GLN A 154 3.70 -37.87 17.10
CA GLN A 154 4.79 -38.45 17.88
C GLN A 154 4.29 -39.74 18.54
N ASP A 155 3.62 -40.61 17.79
CA ASP A 155 2.89 -41.77 18.33
C ASP A 155 3.71 -43.07 18.44
N SER A 156 5.00 -43.03 18.08
CA SER A 156 5.94 -44.17 18.12
C SER A 156 5.89 -44.94 19.44
N GLY A 157 5.92 -46.27 19.35
CA GLY A 157 5.98 -47.19 20.48
C GLY A 157 7.39 -47.53 20.96
N THR A 158 8.44 -46.92 20.40
CA THR A 158 9.83 -47.24 20.73
C THR A 158 10.39 -46.30 21.80
N GLY A 159 11.35 -46.79 22.60
CA GLY A 159 12.05 -45.95 23.59
C GLY A 159 11.14 -45.35 24.66
N LEU A 160 10.10 -46.10 25.05
CA LEU A 160 9.08 -45.63 25.99
C LEU A 160 9.68 -45.25 27.35
N GLY A 161 9.19 -44.16 27.92
CA GLY A 161 9.56 -43.68 29.24
C GLY A 161 8.40 -42.97 29.92
N ASN A 162 8.65 -42.53 31.16
CA ASN A 162 7.66 -41.88 32.00
C ASN A 162 8.17 -40.51 32.41
N LEU A 163 7.30 -39.50 32.34
CA LEU A 163 7.61 -38.16 32.79
C LEU A 163 6.48 -37.64 33.67
N GLU A 164 6.80 -37.37 34.93
CA GLU A 164 5.82 -36.92 35.92
C GLU A 164 5.55 -35.42 35.77
N VAL A 165 4.28 -35.05 35.97
CA VAL A 165 3.81 -33.66 36.01
C VAL A 165 3.67 -33.26 37.47
N GLU A 166 4.57 -32.43 37.97
CA GLU A 166 4.63 -31.97 39.37
C GLU A 166 5.07 -30.51 39.45
N SER A 167 4.99 -29.89 40.63
CA SER A 167 5.23 -28.44 40.78
C SER A 167 6.60 -28.00 40.26
N GLY A 168 7.64 -28.84 40.43
CA GLY A 168 8.99 -28.60 39.95
C GLY A 168 9.32 -29.26 38.61
N ARG A 169 8.33 -29.82 37.88
CA ARG A 169 8.59 -30.46 36.58
C ARG A 169 7.38 -30.38 35.68
N TRP A 170 7.46 -29.52 34.66
CA TRP A 170 6.42 -29.38 33.64
C TRP A 170 6.92 -29.93 32.31
N PRO A 171 6.39 -31.06 31.84
CA PRO A 171 6.71 -31.57 30.53
C PRO A 171 5.88 -30.91 29.44
N GLY A 172 6.45 -30.83 28.24
CA GLY A 172 5.78 -30.32 27.06
C GLY A 172 6.36 -30.90 25.78
N GLN A 173 5.75 -30.56 24.65
CA GLN A 173 6.16 -31.01 23.33
C GLN A 173 6.12 -29.83 22.35
N HIS A 174 7.25 -29.57 21.70
CA HIS A 174 7.34 -28.72 20.53
C HIS A 174 6.75 -29.44 19.31
N PHE A 175 5.82 -28.79 18.62
CA PHE A 175 5.22 -29.24 17.38
C PHE A 175 5.52 -28.23 16.26
N ALA A 176 6.10 -28.75 15.18
CA ALA A 176 6.09 -28.09 13.88
C ALA A 176 4.99 -28.73 13.03
N PRO A 177 3.97 -27.99 12.59
CA PRO A 177 2.87 -28.55 11.81
C PRO A 177 3.36 -29.00 10.44
N VAL A 178 2.83 -30.11 9.94
CA VAL A 178 3.00 -30.58 8.57
C VAL A 178 1.78 -30.11 7.79
N LEU A 179 1.97 -29.06 6.99
CA LEU A 179 0.91 -28.43 6.19
C LEU A 179 1.13 -28.67 4.69
N ALA A 180 0.08 -28.51 3.90
CA ALA A 180 0.23 -28.40 2.45
C ALA A 180 1.13 -27.21 2.10
N GLY A 181 1.93 -27.31 1.03
CA GLY A 181 2.93 -26.29 0.67
C GLY A 181 2.35 -24.91 0.36
N ASN A 182 1.04 -24.80 0.12
CA ASN A 182 0.33 -23.56 -0.13
C ASN A 182 -0.55 -23.11 1.06
N ALA A 183 -0.47 -23.76 2.23
CA ALA A 183 -1.23 -23.32 3.40
C ALA A 183 -0.76 -21.93 3.84
N MET A 184 -1.71 -21.02 4.09
CA MET A 184 -1.42 -19.65 4.56
C MET A 184 -1.33 -19.58 6.09
N GLY A 185 -1.92 -20.55 6.77
CA GLY A 185 -1.95 -20.61 8.22
C GLY A 185 -2.65 -21.87 8.71
N TRP A 186 -2.79 -21.98 10.02
CA TRP A 186 -3.46 -23.10 10.66
C TRP A 186 -3.85 -22.71 12.09
N ARG A 187 -4.70 -23.51 12.72
CA ARG A 187 -4.93 -23.41 14.17
C ARG A 187 -5.03 -24.78 14.82
N PRO A 188 -4.41 -24.98 15.99
CA PRO A 188 -4.60 -26.19 16.77
C PRO A 188 -6.03 -26.21 17.33
N THR A 189 -6.75 -27.28 17.06
CA THR A 189 -8.11 -27.48 17.57
C THR A 189 -8.13 -28.51 18.69
N ARG A 190 -7.16 -29.42 18.69
CA ARG A 190 -7.17 -30.57 19.59
C ARG A 190 -5.82 -31.24 19.69
N VAL A 191 -5.53 -31.84 20.84
CA VAL A 191 -4.37 -32.72 21.01
C VAL A 191 -4.77 -34.01 21.69
N ARG A 192 -4.16 -35.11 21.27
CA ARG A 192 -4.26 -36.41 21.95
C ARG A 192 -2.92 -36.72 22.60
N LEU A 193 -2.92 -37.07 23.87
CA LEU A 193 -1.72 -37.43 24.63
C LEU A 193 -1.89 -38.76 25.32
N MET A 194 -0.82 -39.55 25.37
CA MET A 194 -0.79 -40.79 26.13
C MET A 194 -0.38 -40.51 27.59
N ILE A 195 -1.36 -40.33 28.46
CA ILE A 195 -1.14 -39.99 29.87
C ILE A 195 -1.92 -40.91 30.81
N ARG A 196 -1.53 -40.93 32.09
CA ARG A 196 -2.26 -41.61 33.17
C ARG A 196 -2.30 -40.77 34.44
N LYS A 197 -3.26 -41.07 35.31
CA LYS A 197 -3.37 -40.51 36.66
C LYS A 197 -2.16 -40.90 37.51
N ASN A 198 -1.67 -39.97 38.32
CA ASN A 198 -0.61 -40.24 39.31
C ASN A 198 -1.16 -40.18 40.74
N SER A 199 -1.85 -39.09 41.13
CA SER A 199 -2.54 -38.99 42.42
C SER A 199 -4.04 -38.73 42.27
N VAL A 200 -4.82 -39.07 43.32
CA VAL A 200 -6.19 -38.59 43.49
C VAL A 200 -6.16 -37.13 43.98
N ASN A 201 -7.16 -36.32 43.61
CA ASN A 201 -7.30 -34.90 43.97
C ASN A 201 -6.15 -33.99 43.48
N SER A 202 -5.80 -34.11 42.20
CA SER A 202 -4.81 -33.24 41.56
C SER A 202 -5.41 -32.54 40.35
N PHE A 203 -4.86 -31.39 39.99
CA PHE A 203 -5.26 -30.67 38.79
C PHE A 203 -4.03 -30.41 37.93
N LEU A 204 -4.20 -30.48 36.62
CA LEU A 204 -3.21 -29.99 35.65
C LEU A 204 -3.88 -29.03 34.66
N LYS A 205 -3.06 -28.18 34.03
CA LYS A 205 -3.45 -27.41 32.87
C LYS A 205 -2.74 -27.97 31.64
N VAL A 206 -3.49 -28.15 30.56
CA VAL A 206 -2.96 -28.45 29.23
C VAL A 206 -2.99 -27.15 28.44
N GLN A 207 -1.82 -26.59 28.17
CA GLN A 207 -1.67 -25.27 27.56
C GLN A 207 -1.08 -25.38 26.17
N VAL A 208 -1.57 -24.55 25.25
CA VAL A 208 -0.90 -24.28 23.96
C VAL A 208 -0.18 -22.95 24.10
N ARG A 209 1.11 -22.94 23.77
CA ARG A 209 1.96 -21.74 23.82
C ARG A 209 2.71 -21.57 22.50
N PRO A 210 3.02 -20.34 22.06
CA PRO A 210 3.95 -20.14 20.95
C PRO A 210 5.31 -20.72 21.30
N ALA A 211 6.02 -21.26 20.31
CA ALA A 211 7.40 -21.67 20.46
C ALA A 211 8.36 -20.54 20.05
N GLY A 212 9.34 -20.22 20.90
CA GLY A 212 10.42 -19.28 20.63
C GLY A 212 11.43 -19.81 19.62
N ALA A 213 12.36 -18.96 19.20
CA ALA A 213 13.41 -19.32 18.23
C ALA A 213 14.31 -20.47 18.72
N ASP A 214 14.41 -20.67 20.03
CA ASP A 214 15.12 -21.78 20.68
C ASP A 214 14.29 -23.07 20.77
N LEU A 215 13.14 -23.12 20.10
CA LEU A 215 12.18 -24.24 20.04
C LEU A 215 11.49 -24.53 21.39
N LYS A 216 11.45 -23.55 22.30
CA LYS A 216 10.87 -23.70 23.64
C LYS A 216 9.59 -22.88 23.81
N PRO A 217 8.72 -23.23 24.77
CA PRO A 217 7.52 -22.46 25.02
C PRO A 217 7.87 -21.04 25.48
N THR A 218 7.16 -20.04 24.96
CA THR A 218 7.17 -18.69 25.52
C THR A 218 6.32 -18.60 26.80
N SER A 219 6.27 -17.43 27.44
CA SER A 219 5.38 -17.18 28.58
C SER A 219 3.91 -17.00 28.17
N ALA A 220 3.64 -16.68 26.91
CA ALA A 220 2.30 -16.47 26.39
C ALA A 220 1.53 -17.80 26.29
N VAL A 221 0.28 -17.80 26.77
CA VAL A 221 -0.65 -18.93 26.66
C VAL A 221 -1.72 -18.56 25.65
N LEU A 222 -1.81 -19.33 24.55
CA LEU A 222 -2.79 -19.12 23.48
C LEU A 222 -4.17 -19.64 23.89
N ASP A 223 -4.20 -20.83 24.49
CA ASP A 223 -5.40 -21.46 25.06
C ASP A 223 -4.98 -22.48 26.12
N GLU A 224 -5.87 -22.78 27.06
CA GLU A 224 -5.62 -23.77 28.10
C GLU A 224 -6.89 -24.50 28.56
N GLN A 225 -6.70 -25.77 28.92
CA GLN A 225 -7.75 -26.58 29.54
C GLN A 225 -7.31 -27.05 30.92
N THR A 226 -8.14 -26.81 31.94
CA THR A 226 -7.93 -27.38 33.28
C THR A 226 -8.54 -28.78 33.34
N VAL A 227 -7.76 -29.74 33.81
CA VAL A 227 -8.13 -31.15 33.88
C VAL A 227 -8.04 -31.61 35.33
N ASP A 228 -9.14 -32.16 35.85
CA ASP A 228 -9.14 -32.89 37.11
C ASP A 228 -8.46 -34.25 36.89
N GLY A 229 -7.37 -34.49 37.63
CA GLY A 229 -6.62 -35.74 37.61
C GLY A 229 -7.48 -36.95 37.97
N SER A 230 -8.62 -36.76 38.66
CA SER A 230 -9.59 -37.83 38.95
C SER A 230 -10.22 -38.42 37.68
N LEU A 231 -10.33 -37.64 36.61
CA LEU A 231 -10.89 -38.04 35.30
C LEU A 231 -9.88 -38.81 34.44
N LEU A 232 -8.60 -38.78 34.80
CA LEU A 232 -7.56 -39.54 34.09
C LEU A 232 -7.61 -41.03 34.44
N LEU A 233 -7.31 -41.86 33.44
CA LEU A 233 -7.23 -43.32 33.62
C LEU A 233 -6.03 -43.72 34.50
N ALA A 234 -6.17 -44.80 35.27
CA ALA A 234 -5.08 -45.34 36.09
C ALA A 234 -3.95 -45.97 35.25
N SER A 235 -4.26 -46.45 34.05
CA SER A 235 -3.31 -46.93 33.05
C SER A 235 -3.07 -45.89 31.96
N TYR A 236 -1.96 -45.98 31.24
CA TYR A 236 -1.72 -45.13 30.07
C TYR A 236 -2.85 -45.31 29.06
N GLY A 237 -3.49 -44.20 28.71
CA GLY A 237 -4.50 -44.14 27.67
C GLY A 237 -4.44 -42.82 26.93
N TRP A 238 -4.96 -42.82 25.70
CA TRP A 238 -5.11 -41.60 24.93
C TRP A 238 -6.17 -40.71 25.57
N GLN A 239 -5.74 -39.55 26.06
CA GLN A 239 -6.61 -38.48 26.53
C GLN A 239 -6.64 -37.37 25.48
N GLU A 240 -7.79 -36.73 25.34
CA GLU A 240 -8.06 -35.75 24.32
C GLU A 240 -8.39 -34.40 24.95
N PHE A 241 -7.76 -33.35 24.45
CA PHE A 241 -7.93 -31.97 24.93
C PHE A 241 -8.24 -31.08 23.73
N THR A 242 -9.28 -30.28 23.84
CA THR A 242 -9.80 -29.44 22.74
C THR A 242 -9.53 -27.96 23.03
N PHE A 243 -9.15 -27.22 22.00
CA PHE A 243 -8.84 -25.80 22.05
C PHE A 243 -9.77 -25.05 21.11
N GLY A 244 -10.42 -24.01 21.64
CA GLY A 244 -11.43 -23.23 20.92
C GLY A 244 -11.05 -21.77 20.74
N ALA A 245 -10.10 -21.27 21.56
CA ALA A 245 -9.74 -19.87 21.61
C ALA A 245 -8.40 -19.55 20.92
N VAL A 246 -7.74 -20.55 20.30
CA VAL A 246 -6.49 -20.30 19.57
C VAL A 246 -6.78 -19.63 18.23
N ASP A 247 -6.31 -18.40 18.10
CA ASP A 247 -6.30 -17.64 16.85
C ASP A 247 -5.50 -18.37 15.75
N ARG A 248 -5.72 -17.96 14.50
CA ARG A 248 -4.97 -18.48 13.35
C ARG A 248 -3.49 -18.11 13.47
N LEU A 249 -2.63 -19.12 13.41
CA LEU A 249 -1.17 -19.00 13.39
C LEU A 249 -0.65 -18.99 11.95
N ALA A 250 0.51 -18.37 11.72
CA ALA A 250 1.16 -18.44 10.41
C ALA A 250 1.58 -19.89 10.10
N ALA A 251 1.69 -20.24 8.82
CA ALA A 251 2.02 -21.60 8.39
C ALA A 251 3.34 -22.14 8.97
N ALA A 252 4.31 -21.24 9.21
CA ALA A 252 5.62 -21.58 9.74
C ALA A 252 5.71 -21.54 11.27
N ASP A 253 4.70 -21.02 11.97
CA ASP A 253 4.77 -20.80 13.41
C ASP A 253 4.63 -22.14 14.16
N PRO A 254 5.65 -22.55 14.94
CA PRO A 254 5.55 -23.72 15.78
C PRO A 254 4.83 -23.39 17.09
N VAL A 255 4.24 -24.41 17.70
CA VAL A 255 3.66 -24.32 19.05
C VAL A 255 4.33 -25.31 19.99
N CYS A 256 4.31 -24.98 21.26
CA CYS A 256 4.59 -25.93 22.33
C CYS A 256 3.30 -26.26 23.08
N LEU A 257 3.04 -27.54 23.25
CA LEU A 257 2.07 -28.02 24.21
C LEU A 257 2.74 -28.17 25.58
N VAL A 258 2.12 -27.70 26.65
CA VAL A 258 2.65 -27.77 28.01
C VAL A 258 1.65 -28.44 28.95
N LEU A 259 2.12 -29.41 29.73
CA LEU A 259 1.41 -29.99 30.87
C LEU A 259 1.87 -29.29 32.14
N ALA A 260 1.15 -28.24 32.54
CA ALA A 260 1.46 -27.45 33.73
C ALA A 260 0.80 -28.06 34.97
N HIS A 261 1.57 -28.27 36.02
CA HIS A 261 1.03 -28.68 37.31
C HIS A 261 0.25 -27.52 37.96
N LEU A 262 -0.98 -27.78 38.42
CA LEU A 262 -1.79 -26.78 39.13
C LEU A 262 -1.86 -27.06 40.64
N SER A 263 -2.12 -28.32 41.03
CA SER A 263 -2.17 -28.71 42.45
C SER A 263 -2.05 -30.23 42.65
N GLY A 264 -1.83 -30.62 43.91
CA GLY A 264 -1.51 -32.00 44.32
C GLY A 264 0.00 -32.22 44.45
N THR A 265 0.44 -33.46 44.70
CA THR A 265 1.87 -33.81 44.65
C THR A 265 2.33 -34.11 43.22
N LYS A 266 1.55 -34.92 42.49
CA LYS A 266 1.81 -35.26 41.08
C LYS A 266 0.50 -35.35 40.31
N SER A 267 0.30 -34.49 39.31
CA SER A 267 -0.99 -34.39 38.62
C SER A 267 -1.23 -35.53 37.65
N ALA A 268 -0.21 -35.88 36.87
CA ALA A 268 -0.28 -36.94 35.87
C ALA A 268 1.11 -37.51 35.60
N THR A 269 1.16 -38.63 34.89
CA THR A 269 2.38 -39.12 34.26
C THR A 269 2.15 -39.20 32.76
N ALA A 270 2.95 -38.47 32.00
CA ALA A 270 2.96 -38.54 30.54
C ALA A 270 3.90 -39.64 30.06
N GLN A 271 3.54 -40.33 28.98
CA GLN A 271 4.41 -41.27 28.32
C GLN A 271 5.31 -40.54 27.33
N THR A 272 6.61 -40.79 27.39
CA THR A 272 7.59 -40.33 26.40
C THR A 272 7.96 -41.47 25.47
N ASN A 273 8.53 -41.17 24.30
CA ASN A 273 9.12 -42.13 23.37
C ASN A 273 10.45 -41.61 22.80
N ALA A 274 11.09 -42.41 21.95
CA ALA A 274 12.17 -41.93 21.10
C ALA A 274 11.60 -41.00 20.02
N GLY A 275 12.17 -39.81 19.87
CA GLY A 275 11.70 -38.79 18.93
C GLY A 275 12.43 -37.47 19.16
N SER A 276 11.79 -36.33 18.91
CA SER A 276 12.39 -35.00 19.13
C SER A 276 11.33 -33.99 19.57
N GLY A 277 11.76 -32.96 20.29
CA GLY A 277 10.89 -31.85 20.67
C GLY A 277 10.31 -31.93 22.08
N LEU A 278 10.75 -32.89 22.91
CA LEU A 278 10.41 -32.85 24.33
C LEU A 278 11.01 -31.57 24.94
N VAL A 279 10.15 -30.77 25.57
CA VAL A 279 10.56 -29.62 26.38
C VAL A 279 10.21 -29.88 27.83
N THR A 280 11.08 -29.47 28.75
CA THR A 280 10.82 -29.61 30.19
C THR A 280 11.24 -28.36 30.93
N SER A 281 10.42 -27.94 31.88
CA SER A 281 10.77 -26.91 32.86
C SER A 281 10.94 -27.54 34.24
N ALA A 282 11.89 -27.03 35.01
CA ALA A 282 12.14 -27.43 36.40
C ALA A 282 11.64 -26.39 37.43
N ASP A 283 11.04 -25.30 36.95
CA ASP A 283 10.81 -24.05 37.68
C ASP A 283 9.48 -23.40 37.29
N GLN A 284 8.43 -24.20 37.15
CA GLN A 284 7.07 -23.74 36.86
C GLN A 284 6.93 -22.93 35.56
N GLY A 285 7.72 -23.30 34.56
CA GLY A 285 7.70 -22.70 33.23
C GLY A 285 8.51 -21.41 33.09
N LEU A 286 9.32 -21.04 34.09
CA LEU A 286 10.20 -19.87 34.01
C LEU A 286 11.37 -20.11 33.05
N SER A 287 11.94 -21.32 33.02
CA SER A 287 12.95 -21.74 32.07
C SER A 287 12.65 -23.13 31.50
N TRP A 288 13.17 -23.38 30.30
CA TRP A 288 12.90 -24.60 29.55
C TRP A 288 14.19 -25.21 29.02
N THR A 289 14.24 -26.53 28.98
CA THR A 289 15.26 -27.32 28.27
C THR A 289 14.61 -28.06 27.11
N TYR A 290 15.28 -28.09 25.95
CA TYR A 290 14.84 -28.81 24.76
C TYR A 290 15.63 -30.12 24.59
N ASN A 291 14.97 -31.23 24.29
CA ASN A 291 15.59 -32.51 24.03
C ASN A 291 15.28 -32.98 22.60
N SER A 292 16.34 -33.17 21.80
CA SER A 292 16.26 -33.59 20.39
C SER A 292 16.14 -35.10 20.17
N THR A 293 16.13 -35.90 21.25
CA THR A 293 16.12 -37.38 21.20
C THR A 293 14.91 -38.01 21.91
N LYS A 294 14.04 -37.18 22.49
CA LYS A 294 12.81 -37.59 23.17
C LYS A 294 11.65 -36.72 22.71
N SER A 295 10.45 -37.31 22.74
CA SER A 295 9.19 -36.60 22.59
C SER A 295 8.15 -37.11 23.60
N LEU A 296 7.11 -36.31 23.85
CA LEU A 296 5.88 -36.81 24.44
C LEU A 296 5.12 -37.60 23.38
N ARG A 297 4.52 -38.71 23.81
CA ARG A 297 3.69 -39.50 22.91
C ARG A 297 2.35 -38.81 22.69
N GLY A 298 2.23 -38.15 21.54
CA GLY A 298 1.14 -37.22 21.26
C GLY A 298 0.82 -37.05 19.78
N VAL A 299 -0.41 -36.62 19.48
CA VAL A 299 -0.84 -36.23 18.13
C VAL A 299 -1.54 -34.88 18.21
N LEU A 300 -1.02 -33.90 17.48
CA LEU A 300 -1.62 -32.58 17.35
C LEU A 300 -2.55 -32.57 16.14
N TYR A 301 -3.79 -32.17 16.37
CA TYR A 301 -4.79 -31.94 15.34
C TYR A 301 -5.06 -30.45 15.20
N GLY A 302 -5.45 -30.07 14.00
CA GLY A 302 -5.84 -28.71 13.70
C GLY A 302 -6.46 -28.60 12.33
N LYS A 303 -6.77 -27.36 11.96
CA LYS A 303 -7.33 -27.03 10.66
C LYS A 303 -6.34 -26.16 9.92
N ALA A 304 -5.97 -26.58 8.71
CA ALA A 304 -5.18 -25.74 7.83
C ALA A 304 -6.08 -24.67 7.21
N THR A 305 -5.49 -23.52 6.91
CA THR A 305 -6.11 -22.48 6.11
C THR A 305 -5.44 -22.48 4.75
N LEU A 306 -6.22 -22.78 3.72
CA LEU A 306 -5.80 -22.77 2.33
C LEU A 306 -6.20 -21.44 1.67
N PRO A 307 -5.47 -20.99 0.64
CA PRO A 307 -5.86 -19.82 -0.13
C PRO A 307 -7.23 -20.03 -0.77
N GLY A 308 -8.08 -19.00 -0.70
CA GLY A 308 -9.34 -18.97 -1.44
C GLY A 308 -9.11 -18.84 -2.95
N PRO A 309 -10.19 -18.77 -3.75
CA PRO A 309 -10.10 -18.53 -5.19
C PRO A 309 -9.23 -17.31 -5.51
N THR A 310 -8.39 -17.40 -6.53
CA THR A 310 -7.53 -16.30 -6.98
C THR A 310 -8.35 -15.04 -7.24
N GLN A 311 -7.93 -13.93 -6.64
CA GLN A 311 -8.46 -12.60 -6.84
C GLN A 311 -7.49 -11.79 -7.71
N TYR A 312 -7.99 -10.70 -8.28
CA TYR A 312 -7.26 -9.89 -9.25
C TYR A 312 -7.36 -8.41 -8.90
N ALA A 313 -6.22 -7.78 -8.72
CA ALA A 313 -6.07 -6.34 -8.62
C ALA A 313 -5.68 -5.79 -9.98
N VAL A 314 -6.61 -5.11 -10.62
CA VAL A 314 -6.32 -4.41 -11.87
C VAL A 314 -5.92 -2.98 -11.55
N THR A 315 -4.75 -2.59 -12.05
CA THR A 315 -4.27 -1.20 -12.07
C THR A 315 -4.25 -0.72 -13.51
N GLN A 316 -4.80 0.46 -13.75
CA GLN A 316 -4.73 1.10 -15.06
C GLN A 316 -3.49 1.99 -15.11
N HIS A 317 -2.72 1.90 -16.19
CA HIS A 317 -1.54 2.72 -16.41
C HIS A 317 -1.73 3.57 -17.67
N LEU A 318 -1.40 4.85 -17.58
CA LEU A 318 -1.42 5.73 -18.75
C LEU A 318 -0.15 5.50 -19.57
N MET A 319 -0.30 4.93 -20.77
CA MET A 319 0.81 4.58 -21.66
C MET A 319 1.18 5.74 -22.57
N ALA A 320 0.16 6.41 -23.09
CA ALA A 320 0.31 7.54 -23.97
C ALA A 320 -0.90 8.47 -23.84
N MET A 321 -0.72 9.71 -24.27
CA MET A 321 -1.80 10.69 -24.38
C MET A 321 -1.78 11.26 -25.80
N ARG A 322 -2.83 11.00 -26.57
CA ARG A 322 -3.02 11.64 -27.87
C ARG A 322 -3.62 13.02 -27.66
N ILE A 323 -2.95 14.03 -28.21
CA ILE A 323 -3.26 15.45 -28.09
C ILE A 323 -3.74 15.95 -29.45
N ILE A 324 -5.01 16.37 -29.50
CA ILE A 324 -5.62 16.97 -30.67
C ILE A 324 -5.83 18.45 -30.36
N LEU A 325 -5.21 19.34 -31.13
CA LEU A 325 -5.31 20.79 -30.93
C LEU A 325 -5.52 21.52 -32.26
N LYS A 326 -6.51 22.41 -32.31
CA LYS A 326 -6.77 23.32 -33.42
C LYS A 326 -6.94 24.73 -32.88
N VAL A 327 -6.07 25.63 -33.33
CA VAL A 327 -6.11 27.06 -33.02
C VAL A 327 -6.82 27.78 -34.15
N SER A 328 -7.77 28.65 -33.81
CA SER A 328 -8.71 29.33 -34.72
C SER A 328 -9.59 28.40 -35.55
N SER A 329 -10.73 28.92 -36.00
CA SER A 329 -11.67 28.16 -36.83
C SER A 329 -11.10 27.79 -38.22
N VAL A 330 -10.12 28.56 -38.72
CA VAL A 330 -9.50 28.39 -40.04
C VAL A 330 -8.18 27.59 -40.01
N GLY A 331 -7.63 27.33 -38.82
CA GLY A 331 -6.36 26.64 -38.66
C GLY A 331 -6.40 25.15 -39.01
N ARG A 332 -5.24 24.56 -39.34
CA ARG A 332 -5.10 23.10 -39.43
C ARG A 332 -5.01 22.50 -38.03
N GLN A 333 -5.65 21.35 -37.86
CA GLN A 333 -5.56 20.56 -36.63
C GLN A 333 -4.16 19.92 -36.52
N VAL A 334 -3.53 20.07 -35.36
CA VAL A 334 -2.35 19.32 -34.94
C VAL A 334 -2.81 18.10 -34.15
N ASP A 335 -2.21 16.96 -34.44
CA ASP A 335 -2.50 15.66 -33.84
C ASP A 335 -1.16 15.00 -33.53
N THR A 336 -0.85 14.90 -32.24
CA THR A 336 0.42 14.35 -31.75
C THR A 336 0.15 13.40 -30.59
N THR A 337 1.13 12.57 -30.25
CA THR A 337 1.01 11.61 -29.14
C THR A 337 2.22 11.77 -28.23
N ALA A 338 1.96 12.01 -26.95
CA ALA A 338 2.97 11.98 -25.89
C ALA A 338 3.08 10.54 -25.36
N GLN A 339 4.26 9.92 -25.44
CA GLN A 339 4.50 8.59 -24.89
C GLN A 339 4.94 8.70 -23.44
N ILE A 340 4.22 8.10 -22.50
CA ILE A 340 4.53 8.27 -21.07
C ILE A 340 5.47 7.17 -20.63
N MET A 341 6.74 7.51 -20.46
CA MET A 341 7.81 6.55 -20.22
C MET A 341 7.68 5.83 -18.87
N ASN A 342 7.22 6.55 -17.84
CA ASN A 342 7.04 6.00 -16.49
C ASN A 342 5.76 5.17 -16.33
N GLN A 343 4.85 5.24 -17.30
CA GLN A 343 3.56 4.53 -17.29
C GLN A 343 2.85 4.66 -15.93
N PRO A 344 2.59 5.89 -15.44
CA PRO A 344 2.07 6.12 -14.11
C PRO A 344 0.70 5.43 -13.93
N PRO A 345 0.43 4.86 -12.75
CA PRO A 345 -0.89 4.31 -12.46
C PRO A 345 -1.91 5.45 -12.39
N LEU A 346 -3.13 5.16 -12.83
CA LEU A 346 -4.28 6.03 -12.65
C LEU A 346 -4.84 5.83 -11.24
N LEU A 347 -4.85 6.91 -10.45
CA LEU A 347 -5.20 6.90 -9.05
C LEU A 347 -6.33 7.90 -8.79
N LEU A 348 -7.26 7.53 -7.91
CA LEU A 348 -8.31 8.43 -7.41
C LEU A 348 -7.85 9.26 -6.21
N GLY A 349 -6.80 8.80 -5.53
CA GLY A 349 -6.20 9.47 -4.39
C GLY A 349 -4.88 8.81 -4.08
N PHE A 350 -3.89 9.61 -3.71
CA PHE A 350 -2.60 9.09 -3.29
C PHE A 350 -1.93 10.03 -2.30
N TRP A 351 -1.21 9.43 -1.36
CA TRP A 351 -0.50 10.10 -0.28
C TRP A 351 0.86 9.42 -0.13
N GLU A 352 1.94 10.16 -0.25
CA GLU A 352 3.29 9.62 -0.11
C GLU A 352 4.14 10.47 0.82
N ALA A 353 4.95 9.79 1.62
CA ALA A 353 6.00 10.39 2.41
C ALA A 353 7.17 9.41 2.49
N ASP A 354 8.37 9.89 2.15
CA ASP A 354 9.65 9.20 2.34
C ASP A 354 10.36 9.63 3.64
N PHE A 355 9.69 10.50 4.42
CA PHE A 355 10.18 11.13 5.64
C PHE A 355 11.63 11.67 5.55
N SER A 356 12.06 12.11 4.36
CA SER A 356 13.29 12.89 4.19
C SER A 356 13.07 14.37 4.52
N SER A 357 11.81 14.80 4.51
CA SER A 357 11.35 16.14 4.87
C SER A 357 9.98 16.06 5.57
N SER A 358 9.47 17.20 6.05
CA SER A 358 8.21 17.24 6.81
C SER A 358 7.02 16.82 5.93
N PRO A 359 6.34 15.69 6.23
CA PRO A 359 5.21 15.19 5.45
C PRO A 359 4.00 16.13 5.49
N THR A 360 3.89 16.98 6.51
CA THR A 360 2.83 18.01 6.60
C THR A 360 3.07 19.22 5.69
N ALA A 361 4.17 19.23 4.95
CA ALA A 361 4.49 20.21 3.92
C ALA A 361 4.70 19.55 2.55
N LEU A 362 4.57 18.22 2.47
CA LEU A 362 4.60 17.46 1.23
C LEU A 362 3.20 17.49 0.62
N ASP A 363 3.16 17.81 -0.67
CA ASP A 363 1.99 17.75 -1.52
C ASP A 363 2.41 16.94 -2.76
N ALA A 364 2.59 15.63 -2.58
CA ALA A 364 3.12 14.76 -3.62
C ALA A 364 2.14 14.64 -4.79
N ASN A 365 0.84 14.82 -4.52
CA ASN A 365 -0.23 14.79 -5.52
C ASN A 365 -0.45 16.19 -6.14
N GLY A 366 0.21 17.22 -5.61
CA GLY A 366 0.15 18.59 -6.06
C GLY A 366 -1.21 19.26 -5.89
N ASP A 367 -2.20 18.66 -5.21
CA ASP A 367 -3.58 19.15 -5.16
C ASP A 367 -3.73 20.53 -4.48
N GLY A 368 -2.66 21.03 -3.87
CA GLY A 368 -2.57 22.30 -3.14
C GLY A 368 -2.76 22.13 -1.64
N ALA A 369 -3.02 20.91 -1.16
CA ALA A 369 -3.05 20.54 0.24
C ALA A 369 -1.89 19.61 0.57
N ALA A 370 -1.44 19.64 1.83
CA ALA A 370 -0.45 18.67 2.27
C ALA A 370 -1.08 17.27 2.35
N ASP A 371 -0.34 16.25 1.92
CA ASP A 371 -0.78 14.85 1.91
C ASP A 371 -0.95 14.27 3.32
N TRP A 372 -0.27 14.86 4.29
CA TRP A 372 -0.33 14.41 5.67
C TRP A 372 -0.64 15.56 6.63
N ALA A 373 -1.38 15.25 7.68
CA ALA A 373 -1.68 16.18 8.76
C ALA A 373 -1.50 15.52 10.12
N VAL A 374 -1.10 16.30 11.13
CA VAL A 374 -1.10 15.83 12.52
C VAL A 374 -2.55 15.70 13.00
N VAL A 375 -2.90 14.54 13.60
CA VAL A 375 -4.20 14.35 14.24
C VAL A 375 -4.32 15.30 15.44
N GLY A 376 -5.40 16.07 15.50
CA GLY A 376 -5.56 17.16 16.46
C GLY A 376 -5.03 18.52 15.96
N GLY A 377 -4.37 18.55 14.80
CA GLY A 377 -3.81 19.75 14.19
C GLY A 377 -2.41 20.11 14.70
N GLY A 378 -1.92 21.27 14.27
CA GLY A 378 -0.58 21.76 14.58
C GLY A 378 0.50 21.29 13.60
N PRO A 379 1.69 21.95 13.62
CA PRO A 379 2.82 21.53 12.79
C PRO A 379 3.45 20.26 13.35
N LEU A 380 4.03 19.44 12.46
CA LEU A 380 4.92 18.36 12.88
C LEU A 380 6.23 18.95 13.41
N ASP A 381 6.76 18.40 14.51
CA ASP A 381 8.07 18.77 15.04
C ASP A 381 9.18 18.36 14.04
N PRO A 382 9.92 19.32 13.43
CA PRO A 382 10.96 18.98 12.45
C PRO A 382 12.10 18.14 13.05
N SER A 383 12.33 18.23 14.36
CA SER A 383 13.36 17.42 15.04
C SER A 383 12.99 15.95 15.16
N SER A 384 11.71 15.61 14.90
CA SER A 384 11.23 14.23 14.81
C SER A 384 11.62 13.55 13.50
N ILE A 385 12.20 14.27 12.54
CA ILE A 385 12.63 13.75 11.26
C ILE A 385 14.14 13.80 11.17
N TYR A 386 14.78 12.63 11.18
CA TYR A 386 16.22 12.51 11.02
C TYR A 386 16.60 11.11 10.54
N GLY A 387 17.72 11.02 9.83
CA GLY A 387 18.20 9.75 9.29
C GLY A 387 17.31 9.17 8.18
N GLY A 388 16.52 10.02 7.50
CA GLY A 388 15.55 9.59 6.48
C GLY A 388 14.32 8.89 7.05
N ALA A 389 14.02 9.07 8.34
CA ALA A 389 12.87 8.48 8.99
C ALA A 389 12.17 9.49 9.90
N TRP A 390 10.88 9.28 10.09
CA TRP A 390 10.07 9.96 11.09
C TRP A 390 10.00 9.15 12.39
N HIS A 391 10.34 9.77 13.50
CA HIS A 391 10.40 9.20 14.85
C HIS A 391 9.26 9.76 15.70
N THR A 392 8.44 8.92 16.30
CA THR A 392 7.28 9.37 17.09
C THR A 392 7.06 8.51 18.33
N SER A 393 6.63 9.14 19.43
CA SER A 393 6.23 8.45 20.68
C SER A 393 4.77 8.73 21.06
N GLY A 394 4.02 9.45 20.22
CA GLY A 394 2.65 9.84 20.51
C GLY A 394 1.99 10.76 19.48
N THR A 395 2.77 11.34 18.55
CA THR A 395 2.21 12.05 17.41
C THR A 395 1.65 11.07 16.40
N THR A 396 0.41 11.30 15.98
CA THR A 396 -0.26 10.53 14.92
C THR A 396 -0.34 11.39 13.67
N LEU A 397 0.14 10.88 12.55
CA LEU A 397 -0.10 11.45 11.22
C LEU A 397 -1.33 10.78 10.60
N ARG A 398 -2.10 11.53 9.83
CA ARG A 398 -3.17 11.03 8.99
C ARG A 398 -3.04 11.52 7.55
N THR A 399 -3.54 10.74 6.61
CA THR A 399 -3.71 11.20 5.22
C THR A 399 -4.65 12.40 5.18
N TRP A 400 -4.35 13.37 4.33
CA TRP A 400 -5.14 14.57 4.12
C TRP A 400 -5.08 14.95 2.62
N PRO A 401 -6.19 15.36 1.98
CA PRO A 401 -7.55 15.39 2.50
C PRO A 401 -8.09 13.99 2.86
N ASP A 402 -9.17 13.98 3.63
CA ASP A 402 -9.84 12.76 4.06
C ASP A 402 -10.40 11.94 2.86
N CYS A 403 -10.26 10.61 2.88
CA CYS A 403 -10.74 9.65 1.90
C CYS A 403 -11.53 8.50 2.55
N ASP A 404 -12.61 8.04 1.89
CA ASP A 404 -13.45 6.94 2.37
C ASP A 404 -12.91 5.54 2.05
N PHE A 405 -11.87 5.43 1.20
CA PHE A 405 -11.26 4.17 0.78
C PHE A 405 -12.27 3.08 0.33
N VAL A 406 -13.33 3.50 -0.37
CA VAL A 406 -14.39 2.62 -0.93
C VAL A 406 -13.98 1.89 -2.21
N ARG A 407 -12.74 2.09 -2.65
CA ARG A 407 -12.14 1.46 -3.82
C ARG A 407 -10.92 0.66 -3.39
N ARG A 408 -10.42 -0.17 -4.30
CA ARG A 408 -9.22 -0.96 -4.07
C ARG A 408 -8.07 -0.02 -3.68
N THR A 409 -7.49 -0.29 -2.51
CA THR A 409 -6.50 0.57 -1.88
C THR A 409 -5.23 -0.23 -1.62
N VAL A 410 -4.08 0.31 -1.99
CA VAL A 410 -2.77 -0.23 -1.65
C VAL A 410 -2.15 0.69 -0.61
N ALA A 411 -1.98 0.19 0.61
CA ALA A 411 -1.23 0.88 1.66
C ALA A 411 0.08 0.14 1.90
N GLU A 412 1.19 0.80 1.68
CA GLU A 412 2.53 0.26 1.89
C GLU A 412 3.28 1.15 2.87
N VAL A 413 3.77 0.57 3.96
CA VAL A 413 4.47 1.32 5.01
C VAL A 413 5.70 0.54 5.41
N ARG A 414 6.85 1.22 5.46
CA ARG A 414 8.09 0.67 6.03
C ARG A 414 8.32 1.27 7.40
N MET A 415 8.19 0.44 8.44
CA MET A 415 8.19 0.88 9.83
C MET A 415 8.97 -0.06 10.74
N ARG A 416 9.33 0.40 11.95
CA ARG A 416 9.86 -0.41 13.05
C ARG A 416 9.43 0.14 14.40
N SER A 417 9.36 -0.72 15.41
CA SER A 417 9.28 -0.29 16.80
C SER A 417 10.68 -0.09 17.37
N ALA A 418 10.89 1.02 18.08
CA ALA A 418 12.20 1.39 18.65
C ALA A 418 12.38 0.95 20.10
N SER A 419 11.36 0.33 20.72
CA SER A 419 11.44 -0.12 22.11
C SER A 419 10.63 -1.39 22.37
N VAL A 420 11.16 -2.24 23.25
CA VAL A 420 10.53 -3.53 23.58
C VAL A 420 9.13 -3.29 24.17
N GLY A 421 8.13 -3.98 23.61
CA GLY A 421 6.72 -3.87 24.00
C GLY A 421 5.95 -2.73 23.34
N ALA A 422 6.62 -1.76 22.71
CA ALA A 422 5.98 -0.73 21.89
C ALA A 422 5.70 -1.24 20.48
N ALA A 423 4.78 -0.59 19.78
CA ALA A 423 4.45 -0.90 18.40
C ALA A 423 4.39 0.33 17.50
N ALA A 424 4.91 0.20 16.29
CA ALA A 424 4.59 1.07 15.16
C ALA A 424 3.25 0.64 14.56
N LEU A 425 2.34 1.58 14.36
CA LEU A 425 0.98 1.31 13.88
C LEU A 425 0.75 2.01 12.53
N ALA A 426 0.24 1.27 11.57
CA ALA A 426 -0.36 1.79 10.35
C ALA A 426 -1.83 1.34 10.27
N THR A 427 -2.76 2.28 10.22
CA THR A 427 -4.20 2.00 10.19
C THR A 427 -4.83 2.56 8.93
N VAL A 428 -5.70 1.80 8.26
CA VAL A 428 -6.55 2.28 7.16
C VAL A 428 -8.01 2.10 7.54
N ASN A 429 -8.77 3.19 7.56
CA ASN A 429 -10.23 3.14 7.77
C ASN A 429 -10.94 2.82 6.45
N ALA A 430 -10.88 1.55 6.04
CA ALA A 430 -11.30 1.10 4.73
C ALA A 430 -12.82 1.00 4.57
N ASP A 431 -13.29 0.96 3.31
CA ASP A 431 -14.67 0.62 2.94
C ASP A 431 -15.72 1.42 3.70
N ARG A 432 -15.51 2.73 3.78
CA ARG A 432 -16.39 3.58 4.57
C ARG A 432 -17.69 3.86 3.82
N SER A 433 -18.81 3.48 4.44
CA SER A 433 -20.15 3.73 3.94
C SER A 433 -21.13 3.96 5.09
N GLY A 434 -22.02 4.96 4.94
CA GLY A 434 -23.04 5.26 5.95
C GLY A 434 -22.50 5.62 7.35
N GLY A 435 -21.27 6.17 7.42
CA GLY A 435 -20.61 6.51 8.69
C GLY A 435 -19.91 5.35 9.39
N VAL A 436 -19.90 4.17 8.77
CA VAL A 436 -19.24 2.96 9.28
C VAL A 436 -18.06 2.64 8.38
N CYS A 437 -16.95 2.15 8.94
CA CYS A 437 -15.80 1.68 8.16
C CYS A 437 -15.22 0.38 8.75
N ALA A 438 -14.26 -0.21 8.06
CA ALA A 438 -13.48 -1.37 8.48
C ALA A 438 -12.03 -0.95 8.77
N PRO A 439 -11.69 -0.60 10.03
CA PRO A 439 -10.32 -0.27 10.40
C PRO A 439 -9.43 -1.51 10.32
N LEU A 440 -8.44 -1.44 9.46
CA LEU A 440 -7.38 -2.42 9.32
C LEU A 440 -6.11 -1.84 9.92
N THR A 441 -5.57 -2.48 10.96
CA THR A 441 -4.37 -2.01 11.65
C THR A 441 -3.25 -3.04 11.51
N ALA A 442 -2.16 -2.63 10.87
CA ALA A 442 -0.87 -3.32 10.92
C ALA A 442 -0.05 -2.73 12.09
N ALA A 443 0.28 -3.58 13.05
CA ALA A 443 1.07 -3.23 14.22
C ALA A 443 2.37 -4.02 14.23
N LEU A 444 3.52 -3.35 14.23
CA LEU A 444 4.83 -4.00 14.31
C LEU A 444 5.45 -3.73 15.67
N ARG A 445 5.58 -4.78 16.48
CA ARG A 445 6.02 -4.71 17.88
C ARG A 445 7.43 -5.29 18.04
N LEU A 446 8.31 -4.63 18.79
CA LEU A 446 9.62 -5.18 19.15
C LEU A 446 9.49 -6.07 20.39
N GLU A 447 9.96 -7.29 20.28
CA GLU A 447 9.90 -8.30 21.33
C GLU A 447 11.21 -8.33 22.17
N PRO A 448 11.18 -8.84 23.41
CA PRO A 448 12.36 -8.89 24.28
C PRO A 448 13.57 -9.63 23.70
N GLU A 449 13.35 -10.58 22.79
CA GLU A 449 14.39 -11.33 22.09
C GLU A 449 15.08 -10.55 20.94
N GLY A 450 14.67 -9.30 20.69
CA GLY A 450 15.25 -8.45 19.66
C GLY A 450 14.73 -8.75 18.25
N THR A 451 13.62 -9.46 18.11
CA THR A 451 12.87 -9.59 16.85
C THR A 451 11.58 -8.80 16.90
N GLN A 452 10.95 -8.58 15.76
CA GLN A 452 9.64 -7.93 15.69
C GLN A 452 8.51 -8.94 15.38
N THR A 453 7.31 -8.64 15.87
CA THR A 453 6.07 -9.32 15.52
C THR A 453 5.16 -8.35 14.78
N LEU A 454 4.77 -8.68 13.55
CA LEU A 454 3.70 -8.00 12.84
C LEU A 454 2.36 -8.61 13.24
N THR A 455 1.42 -7.80 13.67
CA THR A 455 0.02 -8.18 13.87
C THR A 455 -0.85 -7.35 12.94
N VAL A 456 -1.60 -7.99 12.05
CA VAL A 456 -2.65 -7.32 11.27
C VAL A 456 -3.98 -7.68 11.90
N SER A 457 -4.76 -6.67 12.25
CA SER A 457 -6.05 -6.82 12.93
C SER A 457 -7.14 -5.98 12.28
N ARG A 458 -8.39 -6.40 12.48
CA ARG A 458 -9.59 -5.62 12.18
C ARG A 458 -10.33 -5.25 13.45
N LYS A 459 -11.08 -4.16 13.46
CA LYS A 459 -12.07 -3.92 14.52
C LYS A 459 -13.35 -4.72 14.26
N LYS A 460 -13.86 -5.40 15.29
CA LYS A 460 -15.20 -6.01 15.32
C LYS A 460 -16.26 -5.06 15.93
N GLY A 461 -15.82 -4.07 16.69
CA GLY A 461 -16.67 -3.06 17.35
C GLY A 461 -15.81 -2.03 18.10
N ASP A 462 -16.44 -1.14 18.87
CA ASP A 462 -15.79 0.04 19.47
C ASP A 462 -14.61 -0.26 20.41
N GLY A 463 -14.55 -1.46 20.99
CA GLY A 463 -13.46 -1.88 21.87
C GLY A 463 -12.89 -3.27 21.57
N THR A 464 -13.34 -3.92 20.49
CA THR A 464 -12.94 -5.29 20.17
C THR A 464 -12.22 -5.32 18.83
N SER A 465 -11.01 -5.90 18.83
CA SER A 465 -10.26 -6.18 17.62
C SER A 465 -10.09 -7.68 17.47
N GLU A 466 -10.01 -8.15 16.24
CA GLU A 466 -9.65 -9.52 15.89
C GLU A 466 -8.35 -9.49 15.11
N THR A 467 -7.39 -10.31 15.55
CA THR A 467 -6.17 -10.57 14.80
C THR A 467 -6.50 -11.39 13.57
N LEU A 468 -6.22 -10.84 12.39
CA LEU A 468 -6.31 -11.56 11.12
C LEU A 468 -5.08 -12.46 10.93
N ILE A 469 -3.90 -11.93 11.30
CA ILE A 469 -2.63 -12.66 11.28
C ILE A 469 -1.62 -12.05 12.24
N ALA A 470 -0.77 -12.91 12.82
CA ALA A 470 0.47 -12.55 13.48
C ALA A 470 1.65 -13.21 12.76
N VAL A 471 2.71 -12.45 12.50
CA VAL A 471 3.97 -12.93 11.89
C VAL A 471 5.10 -12.54 12.83
N GLY A 472 5.61 -13.52 13.58
CA GLY A 472 6.72 -13.31 14.51
C GLY A 472 8.10 -13.35 13.84
N ARG A 473 9.13 -13.09 14.65
CA ARG A 473 10.56 -13.27 14.28
C ARG A 473 11.02 -12.46 13.07
N LEU A 474 10.38 -11.33 12.82
CA LEU A 474 10.84 -10.37 11.82
C LEU A 474 12.13 -9.68 12.33
N PRO A 475 12.99 -9.19 11.44
CA PRO A 475 14.19 -8.45 11.85
C PRO A 475 13.85 -7.27 12.77
N ALA A 476 14.76 -6.88 13.66
CA ALA A 476 14.64 -5.68 14.49
C ALA A 476 14.62 -4.37 13.68
N ASP A 477 15.06 -4.44 12.42
CA ASP A 477 15.18 -3.30 11.52
C ASP A 477 13.83 -2.97 10.83
N PHE A 478 13.82 -1.96 9.97
CA PHE A 478 12.65 -1.58 9.18
C PHE A 478 12.06 -2.75 8.38
N VAL A 479 10.76 -2.97 8.56
CA VAL A 479 9.98 -3.96 7.82
C VAL A 479 8.98 -3.25 6.92
N ALA A 480 9.00 -3.57 5.63
CA ALA A 480 7.98 -3.13 4.68
C ALA A 480 6.74 -4.01 4.81
N VAL A 481 5.58 -3.39 5.04
CA VAL A 481 4.28 -4.05 5.13
C VAL A 481 3.39 -3.48 4.04
N ARG A 482 2.83 -4.33 3.19
CA ARG A 482 1.88 -3.95 2.13
C ARG A 482 0.52 -4.58 2.40
N LEU A 483 -0.49 -3.73 2.51
CA LEU A 483 -1.90 -4.08 2.59
C LEU A 483 -2.57 -3.75 1.25
N LEU A 484 -3.01 -4.77 0.52
CA LEU A 484 -3.87 -4.64 -0.65
C LEU A 484 -5.31 -4.89 -0.20
N ILE A 485 -6.08 -3.83 -0.05
CA ILE A 485 -7.44 -3.83 0.48
C ILE A 485 -8.42 -3.79 -0.69
N ASP A 486 -9.34 -4.74 -0.75
CA ASP A 486 -10.34 -4.86 -1.81
C ASP A 486 -11.77 -4.83 -1.24
N PRO A 487 -12.41 -3.64 -1.21
CA PRO A 487 -13.79 -3.51 -0.76
C PRO A 487 -14.81 -4.36 -1.51
N SER A 488 -14.57 -4.64 -2.79
CA SER A 488 -15.50 -5.46 -3.59
C SER A 488 -15.46 -6.95 -3.21
N ALA A 489 -14.35 -7.40 -2.63
CA ALA A 489 -14.13 -8.79 -2.21
C ALA A 489 -14.15 -8.96 -0.68
N ASP A 490 -14.37 -7.88 0.07
CA ASP A 490 -14.30 -7.83 1.53
C ASP A 490 -13.00 -8.47 2.07
N SER A 491 -11.87 -8.17 1.40
CA SER A 491 -10.59 -8.85 1.64
C SER A 491 -9.42 -7.88 1.80
N VAL A 492 -8.43 -8.30 2.59
CA VAL A 492 -7.12 -7.66 2.67
C VAL A 492 -6.03 -8.71 2.45
N CYS A 493 -5.21 -8.48 1.44
CA CYS A 493 -3.99 -9.24 1.15
C CYS A 493 -2.81 -8.57 1.84
N VAL A 494 -2.06 -9.34 2.63
CA VAL A 494 -0.94 -8.87 3.45
C VAL A 494 0.37 -9.42 2.89
N LYS A 495 1.32 -8.53 2.58
CA LYS A 495 2.70 -8.90 2.25
C LYS A 495 3.68 -8.26 3.24
N VAL A 496 4.77 -8.95 3.51
CA VAL A 496 5.92 -8.46 4.28
C VAL A 496 7.14 -8.52 3.38
N GLY A 497 7.67 -7.35 3.02
CA GLY A 497 8.52 -7.21 1.83
C GLY A 497 7.78 -7.77 0.60
N ASP A 498 8.48 -8.60 -0.18
CA ASP A 498 7.89 -9.30 -1.34
C ASP A 498 7.18 -10.61 -0.96
N THR A 499 7.21 -11.02 0.30
CA THR A 499 6.65 -12.31 0.74
C THR A 499 5.17 -12.14 1.05
N LEU A 500 4.33 -12.91 0.35
CA LEU A 500 2.93 -13.03 0.68
C LEU A 500 2.76 -13.75 2.02
N VAL A 501 2.09 -13.11 2.96
CA VAL A 501 1.71 -13.71 4.25
C VAL A 501 0.36 -14.41 4.13
N GLY A 502 -0.62 -13.75 3.51
CA GLY A 502 -1.93 -14.33 3.26
C GLY A 502 -2.99 -13.28 2.92
N THR A 503 -4.19 -13.76 2.61
CA THR A 503 -5.36 -12.91 2.37
C THR A 503 -6.45 -13.27 3.37
N TYR A 504 -7.09 -12.26 3.93
CA TYR A 504 -8.04 -12.39 5.02
C TYR A 504 -9.31 -11.62 4.70
N ALA A 505 -10.46 -12.21 5.02
CA ALA A 505 -11.71 -11.47 4.98
C ALA A 505 -11.74 -10.50 6.15
N TYR A 506 -12.06 -9.22 5.90
CA TYR A 506 -12.15 -8.24 6.98
C TYR A 506 -13.57 -7.92 7.41
N GLY A 507 -14.59 -8.46 6.73
CA GLY A 507 -15.99 -8.37 7.14
C GLY A 507 -16.59 -7.00 6.87
N THR A 508 -17.91 -7.01 6.67
CA THR A 508 -18.68 -5.77 6.51
C THR A 508 -18.46 -4.80 7.68
N PRO A 509 -18.33 -3.49 7.38
CA PRO A 509 -17.98 -2.47 8.35
C PRO A 509 -19.01 -2.42 9.48
N ALA A 510 -18.55 -2.43 10.74
CA ALA A 510 -19.41 -2.30 11.93
C ALA A 510 -18.91 -1.23 12.93
N TRP A 511 -17.81 -0.53 12.61
CA TRP A 511 -17.27 0.52 13.48
C TRP A 511 -17.78 1.90 13.11
N ALA A 512 -18.58 2.50 13.98
CA ALA A 512 -19.08 3.87 13.83
C ALA A 512 -17.98 4.86 14.24
N THR A 513 -17.35 5.50 13.26
CA THR A 513 -16.38 6.57 13.47
C THR A 513 -16.66 7.72 12.51
N ALA A 514 -16.15 8.92 12.79
CA ALA A 514 -16.07 9.99 11.80
C ALA A 514 -14.81 9.93 10.94
N ASP A 515 -13.85 9.06 11.31
CA ASP A 515 -12.54 8.98 10.65
C ASP A 515 -12.65 8.50 9.20
N ARG A 516 -11.98 9.23 8.31
CA ARG A 516 -11.95 9.08 6.86
C ARG A 516 -10.51 9.17 6.37
N PHE A 517 -9.59 8.48 7.04
CA PHE A 517 -8.16 8.62 6.75
C PHE A 517 -7.42 7.33 7.06
N ALA A 518 -6.26 7.16 6.43
CA ALA A 518 -5.23 6.26 6.94
C ALA A 518 -4.35 7.02 7.92
N SER A 519 -3.76 6.34 8.90
CA SER A 519 -2.92 6.95 9.93
C SER A 519 -1.69 6.14 10.26
N LEU A 520 -0.68 6.85 10.73
CA LEU A 520 0.58 6.33 11.23
C LEU A 520 0.77 6.82 12.67
N SER A 521 1.04 5.92 13.60
CA SER A 521 1.16 6.27 15.02
C SER A 521 2.05 5.29 15.80
N ALA A 522 2.38 5.63 17.04
CA ALA A 522 3.05 4.72 17.96
C ALA A 522 2.10 4.30 19.11
N SER A 523 2.32 3.11 19.65
CA SER A 523 1.62 2.63 20.84
C SER A 523 2.61 2.04 21.84
N GLY A 524 2.50 2.47 23.10
CA GLY A 524 3.32 1.95 24.20
C GLY A 524 4.79 2.41 24.24
N GLY A 525 5.25 3.24 23.30
CA GLY A 525 6.61 3.76 23.25
C GLY A 525 6.97 4.34 21.87
N PRO A 526 8.26 4.64 21.61
CA PRO A 526 8.71 5.17 20.33
C PRO A 526 8.58 4.17 19.17
N ALA A 527 8.24 4.69 17.99
CA ALA A 527 8.18 4.03 16.70
C ALA A 527 8.85 4.89 15.63
N GLU A 528 9.28 4.24 14.55
CA GLU A 528 9.95 4.89 13.42
C GLU A 528 9.32 4.46 12.09
N PHE A 529 9.23 5.40 11.15
CA PHE A 529 8.67 5.22 9.81
C PHE A 529 9.66 5.74 8.77
N ASP A 530 10.04 4.88 7.82
CA ASP A 530 10.97 5.20 6.73
C ASP A 530 10.21 5.72 5.51
N TYR A 531 9.12 5.06 5.12
CA TYR A 531 8.19 5.62 4.14
C TYR A 531 6.76 5.12 4.35
N ALA A 532 5.80 5.84 3.76
CA ALA A 532 4.41 5.46 3.68
C ALA A 532 3.80 5.88 2.35
N HIS A 533 3.18 4.94 1.65
CA HIS A 533 2.44 5.13 0.41
C HIS A 533 1.01 4.62 0.59
N VAL A 534 0.01 5.46 0.37
CA VAL A 534 -1.40 5.06 0.35
C VAL A 534 -1.96 5.45 -1.02
N ARG A 535 -2.41 4.47 -1.79
CA ARG A 535 -2.85 4.66 -3.19
C ARG A 535 -4.23 4.04 -3.39
N VAL A 536 -5.19 4.84 -3.87
CA VAL A 536 -6.55 4.41 -4.22
C VAL A 536 -6.65 4.26 -5.72
N LEU A 537 -6.87 3.04 -6.20
CA LEU A 537 -6.84 2.72 -7.63
C LEU A 537 -8.11 3.18 -8.34
N GLU A 538 -7.96 3.72 -9.55
CA GLU A 538 -9.11 4.00 -10.43
C GLU A 538 -9.78 2.69 -10.89
N PRO A 539 -11.12 2.56 -10.81
CA PRO A 539 -11.81 1.38 -11.29
C PRO A 539 -11.70 1.26 -12.82
N MET A 540 -11.75 0.03 -13.34
CA MET A 540 -11.94 -0.15 -14.79
C MET A 540 -13.30 0.45 -15.21
N PRO A 541 -13.35 1.19 -16.33
CA PRO A 541 -14.58 1.78 -16.87
C PRO A 541 -15.59 0.74 -17.36
#